data_AF-A0A221MCK6-F1
#
_entry.id   AF-A0A221MCK6-F1
#
_cell.length_a   1.000
_cell.length_b   1.000
_cell.length_c   1.000
_cell.angle_alpha   90.00
_cell.angle_beta   90.00
_cell.angle_gamma   90.00
#
_symmetry.space_group_name_H-M   'P 1'
#
loop_
_entity.id
_entity.type
_entity.pdbx_description
1 polymer ?
#
loop_
_entity_poly.entity_id
_entity_poly.type
_entity_poly.pdbx_seq_one_letter_code
_entity_poly.pdbx_strand_id
1 'polypeptide(L)'
;MSGIRNISFLLFWCVNVGFIFGGMDLIGKIQKVLSFFIYVVFIGMAIWAVYLAGGIGPILNYTPKGIHGNTLLVLASSVAAIVATWAAPIVSIIDLPKMSRKLSDQAIGQPIGLIITFLLFAIASIAIIVGSEIAFGTPIWNIVDVINRFDSTFAIAGVVLVICLSTISANLVGNLIPAGYQLVSLSQLFNKELHFKTGAIIAAVIALFLFPWKLMENATSIYAFLNFVGAILGPVTGIMMADYYFIRQRQFNLNTLYEPKSDYYFLKGFNVRL
;
A
#
# COMPACT_ATOMS: atom_id res chain seq x y z
N MET A 1 -19.41 -18.23 4.92
CA MET A 1 -19.22 -16.78 4.66
C MET A 1 -20.60 -16.19 4.41
N SER A 2 -21.03 -15.12 5.09
CA SER A 2 -22.39 -14.57 4.92
C SER A 2 -22.56 -13.93 3.54
N GLY A 3 -23.75 -14.07 2.93
CA GLY A 3 -24.03 -13.54 1.58
C GLY A 3 -23.80 -12.03 1.44
N ILE A 4 -24.09 -11.28 2.51
CA ILE A 4 -23.89 -9.82 2.56
C ILE A 4 -22.42 -9.44 2.35
N ARG A 5 -21.48 -10.18 2.96
CA ARG A 5 -20.04 -9.88 2.83
C ARG A 5 -19.54 -10.02 1.40
N ASN A 6 -20.01 -11.04 0.68
CA ASN A 6 -19.62 -11.29 -0.70
C ASN A 6 -20.18 -10.20 -1.63
N ILE A 7 -21.41 -9.75 -1.38
CA ILE A 7 -22.02 -8.64 -2.14
C ILE A 7 -21.26 -7.34 -1.88
N SER A 8 -20.94 -7.02 -0.63
CA SER A 8 -20.14 -5.83 -0.28
C SER A 8 -18.75 -5.87 -0.94
N PHE A 9 -18.10 -7.03 -0.94
CA PHE A 9 -16.81 -7.22 -1.60
C PHE A 9 -16.91 -7.01 -3.11
N LEU A 10 -17.88 -7.63 -3.79
CA LEU A 10 -18.06 -7.48 -5.23
C LEU A 10 -18.43 -6.05 -5.61
N LEU A 11 -19.27 -5.39 -4.83
CA LEU A 11 -19.61 -3.98 -5.04
C LEU A 11 -18.37 -3.09 -4.90
N PHE A 12 -17.58 -3.28 -3.83
CA PHE A 12 -16.34 -2.55 -3.62
C PHE A 12 -15.31 -2.81 -4.74
N TRP A 13 -15.21 -4.05 -5.20
CA TRP A 13 -14.35 -4.43 -6.33
C TRP A 13 -14.82 -3.76 -7.63
N CYS A 14 -16.11 -3.78 -7.93
CA CYS A 14 -16.68 -3.11 -9.11
C CYS A 14 -16.41 -1.60 -9.09
N VAL A 15 -16.52 -0.95 -7.92
CA VAL A 15 -16.17 0.47 -7.76
C VAL A 15 -14.69 0.70 -8.04
N ASN A 16 -13.79 -0.12 -7.49
CA ASN A 16 -12.35 -0.04 -7.76
C ASN A 16 -12.03 -0.17 -9.26
N VAL A 17 -12.65 -1.14 -9.94
CA VAL A 17 -12.50 -1.34 -11.39
C VAL A 17 -13.11 -0.16 -12.17
N GLY A 18 -14.24 0.37 -11.73
CA GLY A 18 -14.89 1.54 -12.32
C GLY A 18 -13.98 2.76 -12.40
N PHE A 19 -13.12 2.97 -11.40
CA PHE A 19 -12.16 4.07 -11.38
C PHE A 19 -11.09 3.99 -12.48
N ILE A 20 -10.82 2.82 -13.07
CA ILE A 20 -9.93 2.67 -14.23
C ILE A 20 -10.40 3.54 -15.40
N PHE A 21 -11.72 3.67 -15.57
CA PHE A 21 -12.30 4.43 -16.69
C PHE A 21 -12.26 5.94 -16.48
N GLY A 22 -12.10 6.41 -15.24
CA GLY A 22 -12.07 7.83 -14.87
C GLY A 22 -10.80 8.58 -15.29
N GLY A 23 -9.72 7.85 -15.61
CA GLY A 23 -8.43 8.44 -15.99
C GLY A 23 -7.65 9.06 -14.83
N MET A 24 -6.35 9.28 -15.06
CA MET A 24 -5.39 9.71 -14.03
C MET A 24 -5.72 11.07 -13.41
N ASP A 25 -6.27 12.01 -14.20
CA ASP A 25 -6.60 13.36 -13.73
C ASP A 25 -7.75 13.37 -12.72
N LEU A 26 -8.76 12.53 -12.93
CA LEU A 26 -9.88 12.38 -12.00
C LEU A 26 -9.38 11.77 -10.69
N ILE A 27 -8.54 10.74 -10.78
CA ILE A 27 -7.94 10.05 -9.64
C ILE A 27 -7.14 11.05 -8.79
N GLY A 28 -6.28 11.85 -9.42
CA GLY A 28 -5.48 12.86 -8.72
C GLY A 28 -6.33 13.94 -8.02
N LYS A 29 -7.43 14.39 -8.65
CA LYS A 29 -8.36 15.36 -8.03
C LYS A 29 -9.08 14.77 -6.82
N ILE A 30 -9.62 13.55 -6.96
CA ILE A 30 -10.29 12.84 -5.87
C ILE A 30 -9.34 12.62 -4.71
N GLN A 31 -8.10 12.20 -4.99
CA GLN A 31 -7.09 11.94 -3.96
C GLN A 31 -6.77 13.19 -3.15
N LYS A 32 -6.66 14.37 -3.78
CA LYS A 32 -6.41 15.63 -3.07
C LYS A 32 -7.52 15.96 -2.07
N VAL A 33 -8.78 15.87 -2.52
CA VAL A 33 -9.95 16.11 -1.66
C VAL A 33 -10.02 15.07 -0.54
N LEU A 34 -9.82 13.81 -0.89
CA LEU A 34 -9.91 12.69 0.04
C LEU A 34 -8.81 12.73 1.11
N SER A 35 -7.58 13.14 0.73
CA SER A 35 -6.46 13.26 1.67
C SER A 35 -6.81 14.20 2.82
N PHE A 36 -7.46 15.33 2.54
CA PHE A 36 -7.95 16.24 3.57
C PHE A 36 -8.91 15.55 4.56
N PHE A 37 -9.91 14.83 4.05
CA PHE A 37 -10.86 14.10 4.90
C PHE A 37 -10.20 13.00 5.72
N ILE A 38 -9.21 12.29 5.16
CA ILE A 38 -8.45 11.27 5.89
C ILE A 38 -7.76 11.91 7.10
N TYR A 39 -7.06 13.04 6.93
CA TYR A 39 -6.41 13.71 8.06
C TYR A 39 -7.43 14.16 9.11
N VAL A 40 -8.55 14.76 8.71
CA VAL A 40 -9.60 15.19 9.63
C VAL A 40 -10.13 14.00 10.45
N VAL A 41 -10.42 12.88 9.79
CA VAL A 41 -10.94 11.67 10.45
C VAL A 41 -9.90 11.08 11.40
N PHE A 42 -8.68 10.82 10.96
CA PHE A 42 -7.68 10.16 11.81
C PHE A 42 -7.23 11.04 12.99
N ILE A 43 -7.08 12.36 12.78
CA ILE A 43 -6.79 13.29 13.86
C ILE A 43 -7.97 13.37 14.83
N GLY A 44 -9.20 13.46 14.31
CA GLY A 44 -10.41 13.46 15.13
C GLY A 44 -10.56 12.19 15.96
N MET A 45 -10.32 11.03 15.37
CA MET A 45 -10.30 9.74 16.07
C MET A 45 -9.21 9.66 17.14
N ALA A 46 -8.02 10.18 16.86
CA ALA A 46 -6.94 10.23 17.84
C ALA A 46 -7.29 11.12 19.03
N ILE A 47 -7.85 12.31 18.79
CA ILE A 47 -8.31 13.22 19.86
C ILE A 47 -9.42 12.55 20.69
N TRP A 48 -10.38 11.91 20.03
CA TRP A 48 -11.45 11.17 20.70
C TRP A 48 -10.92 10.03 21.57
N ALA A 49 -9.96 9.24 21.07
CA ALA A 49 -9.35 8.16 21.83
C ALA A 49 -8.52 8.67 23.03
N VAL A 50 -7.80 9.78 22.87
CA VAL A 50 -7.08 10.45 23.96
C VAL A 50 -8.06 10.93 25.03
N TYR A 51 -9.20 11.51 24.63
CA TYR A 51 -10.24 11.93 25.56
C TYR A 51 -10.81 10.75 26.34
N LEU A 52 -11.13 9.65 25.65
CA LEU A 52 -11.63 8.42 26.28
C LEU A 52 -10.63 7.78 27.26
N ALA A 53 -9.34 7.85 26.97
CA ALA A 53 -8.29 7.33 27.83
C ALA A 53 -8.05 8.19 29.09
N GLY A 54 -8.72 9.33 29.24
CA GLY A 54 -8.48 10.29 30.33
C GLY A 54 -7.26 11.19 30.11
N GLY A 55 -6.86 11.39 28.85
CA GLY A 55 -5.72 12.23 28.45
C GLY A 55 -4.56 11.44 27.84
N ILE A 56 -3.47 12.14 27.51
CA ILE A 56 -2.31 11.53 26.84
C ILE A 56 -1.40 10.75 27.80
N GLY A 57 -1.39 11.11 29.09
CA GLY A 57 -0.54 10.49 30.10
C GLY A 57 -0.73 8.97 30.23
N PRO A 58 -1.97 8.46 30.34
CA PRO A 58 -2.24 7.02 30.36
C PRO A 58 -1.76 6.27 29.12
N ILE A 59 -1.83 6.90 27.94
CA ILE A 59 -1.36 6.30 26.68
C ILE A 59 0.17 6.22 26.66
N LEU A 60 0.88 7.25 27.14
CA LEU A 60 2.35 7.26 27.19
C LEU A 60 2.92 6.29 28.23
N ASN A 61 2.18 6.06 29.32
CA ASN A 61 2.56 5.12 30.38
C ASN A 61 2.03 3.70 30.14
N TYR A 62 1.39 3.45 29.00
CA TYR A 62 0.78 2.16 28.70
C TYR A 62 1.87 1.09 28.53
N THR A 63 1.71 -0.03 29.24
CA THR A 63 2.59 -1.19 29.12
C THR A 63 1.87 -2.30 28.34
N PRO A 64 2.35 -2.68 27.15
CA PRO A 64 1.71 -3.71 26.35
C PRO A 64 1.75 -5.07 27.04
N LYS A 65 0.60 -5.74 27.08
CA LYS A 65 0.47 -7.11 27.60
C LYS A 65 0.78 -8.13 26.50
N GLY A 66 1.57 -9.16 26.81
CA GLY A 66 1.77 -10.30 25.91
C GLY A 66 2.99 -10.25 24.98
N ILE A 67 3.88 -9.25 25.11
CA ILE A 67 5.18 -9.28 24.44
C ILE A 67 6.14 -10.15 25.26
N HIS A 68 6.31 -11.40 24.84
CA HIS A 68 7.25 -12.34 25.42
C HIS A 68 8.40 -12.58 24.45
N GLY A 69 9.66 -12.43 24.89
CA GLY A 69 10.84 -12.70 24.08
C GLY A 69 11.87 -11.56 24.09
N ASN A 70 12.91 -11.70 23.26
CA ASN A 70 13.96 -10.69 23.13
C ASN A 70 13.41 -9.44 22.43
N THR A 71 13.39 -8.30 23.14
CA THR A 71 12.89 -7.01 22.65
C THR A 71 13.54 -6.60 21.33
N LEU A 72 14.84 -6.83 21.17
CA LEU A 72 15.56 -6.49 19.94
C LEU A 72 15.08 -7.32 18.75
N LEU A 73 14.79 -8.61 18.99
CA LEU A 73 14.31 -9.51 17.94
C LEU A 73 12.86 -9.19 17.55
N VAL A 74 12.02 -8.85 18.52
CA VAL A 74 10.65 -8.38 18.26
C VAL A 74 10.68 -7.09 17.45
N LEU A 75 11.52 -6.12 17.84
CA LEU A 75 11.71 -4.87 17.11
C LEU A 75 12.18 -5.11 15.68
N ALA A 76 13.19 -5.97 15.49
CA ALA A 76 13.71 -6.31 14.17
C ALA A 76 12.64 -6.95 13.28
N SER A 77 11.84 -7.88 13.82
CA SER A 77 10.74 -8.51 13.09
C SER A 77 9.63 -7.51 12.72
N SER A 78 9.30 -6.56 13.61
CA SER A 78 8.33 -5.51 13.30
C SER A 78 8.81 -4.58 12.19
N VAL A 79 10.08 -4.18 12.21
CA VAL A 79 10.68 -3.37 11.13
C VAL A 79 10.67 -4.15 9.82
N ALA A 80 11.05 -5.42 9.84
CA ALA A 80 11.03 -6.28 8.65
C ALA A 80 9.62 -6.41 8.07
N ALA A 81 8.58 -6.57 8.90
CA ALA A 81 7.20 -6.65 8.45
C ALA A 81 6.71 -5.35 7.78
N ILE A 82 7.11 -4.19 8.33
CA ILE A 82 6.82 -2.88 7.71
C ILE A 82 7.50 -2.79 6.35
N VAL A 83 8.81 -3.09 6.27
CA VAL A 83 9.56 -3.04 5.00
C VAL A 83 8.96 -3.99 3.97
N ALA A 84 8.59 -5.21 4.36
CA ALA A 84 7.95 -6.19 3.48
C ALA A 84 6.63 -5.67 2.90
N THR A 85 5.84 -4.94 3.70
CA THR A 85 4.58 -4.31 3.24
C THR A 85 4.82 -3.28 2.13
N TRP A 86 5.98 -2.63 2.12
CA TRP A 86 6.36 -1.63 1.10
C TRP A 86 7.19 -2.19 -0.06
N ALA A 87 7.56 -3.47 -0.04
CA ALA A 87 8.40 -4.06 -1.08
C ALA A 87 7.79 -3.93 -2.49
N ALA A 88 6.49 -4.20 -2.64
CA ALA A 88 5.81 -4.07 -3.92
C ALA A 88 5.74 -2.62 -4.43
N PRO A 89 5.26 -1.64 -3.62
CA PRO A 89 5.31 -0.23 -3.99
C PRO A 89 6.70 0.31 -4.34
N ILE A 90 7.77 -0.17 -3.68
CA ILE A 90 9.14 0.28 -3.95
C ILE A 90 9.55 -0.08 -5.38
N VAL A 91 9.25 -1.29 -5.85
CA VAL A 91 9.61 -1.73 -7.21
C VAL A 91 8.82 -0.99 -8.27
N SER A 92 7.55 -0.64 -7.99
CA SER A 92 6.68 0.07 -8.93
C SER A 92 6.80 1.59 -8.88
N ILE A 93 7.56 2.14 -7.93
CA ILE A 93 7.68 3.59 -7.74
C ILE A 93 8.26 4.30 -8.96
N ILE A 94 8.99 3.57 -9.81
CA ILE A 94 9.58 4.04 -11.07
C ILE A 94 8.55 4.41 -12.14
N ASP A 95 7.28 4.02 -11.99
CA ASP A 95 6.20 4.42 -12.89
C ASP A 95 5.65 5.82 -12.58
N LEU A 96 5.83 6.30 -11.35
CA LEU A 96 5.37 7.62 -10.88
C LEU A 96 6.19 8.83 -11.40
N PRO A 97 7.53 8.78 -11.58
CA PRO A 97 8.33 9.90 -12.08
C PRO A 97 7.85 10.49 -13.41
N LYS A 98 7.25 9.67 -14.28
CA LYS A 98 6.65 10.11 -15.56
C LYS A 98 5.54 11.16 -15.37
N MET A 99 5.00 11.25 -14.16
CA MET A 99 3.95 12.20 -13.76
C MET A 99 4.51 13.43 -13.02
N SER A 100 5.81 13.48 -12.76
CA SER A 100 6.46 14.59 -12.04
C SER A 100 6.93 15.68 -13.00
N ARG A 101 6.94 16.94 -12.55
CA ARG A 101 7.44 18.07 -13.35
C ARG A 101 8.97 18.07 -13.45
N LYS A 102 9.63 17.69 -12.36
CA LYS A 102 11.09 17.62 -12.23
C LYS A 102 11.46 16.44 -11.34
N LEU A 103 12.60 15.82 -11.64
CA LEU A 103 13.15 14.72 -10.83
C LEU A 103 13.47 15.15 -9.39
N SER A 104 13.88 16.42 -9.19
CA SER A 104 14.11 17.00 -7.87
C SER A 104 12.86 17.02 -6.99
N ASP A 105 11.70 17.27 -7.60
CA ASP A 105 10.44 17.37 -6.87
C ASP A 105 10.05 16.02 -6.28
N GLN A 106 10.33 14.93 -7.00
CA GLN A 106 10.13 13.58 -6.50
C GLN A 106 11.20 13.20 -5.47
N ALA A 107 12.48 13.45 -5.75
CA ALA A 107 13.59 13.08 -4.88
C ALA A 107 13.47 13.67 -3.47
N ILE A 108 12.89 14.86 -3.35
CA ILE A 108 12.68 15.55 -2.07
C ILE A 108 11.26 15.32 -1.55
N GLY A 109 10.25 15.48 -2.41
CA GLY A 109 8.85 15.41 -2.01
C GLY A 109 8.44 14.04 -1.49
N GLN A 110 9.01 12.96 -2.04
CA GLN A 110 8.64 11.60 -1.67
C GLN A 110 9.17 11.20 -0.28
N PRO A 111 10.46 11.38 0.06
CA PRO A 111 10.93 11.17 1.43
C PRO A 111 10.22 12.04 2.46
N ILE A 112 10.04 13.35 2.19
CA ILE A 112 9.37 14.27 3.11
C ILE A 112 7.92 13.84 3.33
N GLY A 113 7.19 13.58 2.23
CA GLY A 113 5.80 13.13 2.29
C GLY A 113 5.67 11.83 3.08
N LEU A 114 6.54 10.85 2.81
CA LEU A 114 6.51 9.56 3.49
C LEU A 114 6.82 9.71 4.98
N ILE A 115 7.91 10.40 5.35
CA ILE A 115 8.31 10.54 6.77
C ILE A 115 7.25 11.29 7.58
N ILE A 116 6.78 12.44 7.08
CA ILE A 116 5.80 13.26 7.82
C ILE A 116 4.48 12.49 7.99
N THR A 117 3.98 11.87 6.92
CA THR A 117 2.72 11.12 7.00
C THR A 117 2.86 9.90 7.88
N PHE A 118 3.95 9.14 7.78
CA PHE A 118 4.19 7.98 8.66
C PHE A 118 4.22 8.37 10.13
N LEU A 119 4.92 9.44 10.49
CA LEU A 119 4.96 9.90 11.88
C LEU A 119 3.58 10.31 12.37
N LEU A 120 2.84 11.08 11.57
CA LEU A 120 1.49 11.52 11.91
C LEU A 120 0.54 10.33 12.12
N PHE A 121 0.50 9.39 11.17
CA PHE A 121 -0.37 8.22 11.28
C PHE A 121 0.10 7.25 12.36
N ALA A 122 1.41 7.11 12.62
CA ALA A 122 1.90 6.30 13.73
C ALA A 122 1.42 6.84 15.08
N ILE A 123 1.54 8.15 15.31
CA ILE A 123 1.04 8.80 16.54
C ILE A 123 -0.47 8.62 16.66
N ALA A 124 -1.23 8.88 15.57
CA ALA A 124 -2.67 8.71 15.56
C ALA A 124 -3.09 7.26 15.82
N SER A 125 -2.45 6.28 15.19
CA SER A 125 -2.74 4.86 15.37
C SER A 125 -2.44 4.38 16.79
N ILE A 126 -1.31 4.80 17.38
CA ILE A 126 -1.00 4.48 18.78
C ILE A 126 -2.07 5.08 19.71
N ALA A 127 -2.43 6.35 19.51
CA ALA A 127 -3.47 7.00 20.31
C ALA A 127 -4.83 6.29 20.20
N ILE A 128 -5.23 5.87 18.99
CA ILE A 128 -6.48 5.15 18.75
C ILE A 128 -6.46 3.76 19.38
N ILE A 129 -5.44 2.95 19.11
CA ILE A 129 -5.37 1.56 19.58
C ILE A 129 -5.21 1.52 21.11
N VAL A 130 -4.21 2.20 21.65
CA VAL A 130 -3.94 2.20 23.09
C VAL A 130 -5.06 2.93 23.84
N GLY A 131 -5.54 4.06 23.33
CA GLY A 131 -6.60 4.82 23.98
C GLY A 131 -7.92 4.04 24.03
N SER A 132 -8.28 3.36 22.94
CA SER A 132 -9.46 2.49 22.92
C SER A 132 -9.31 1.26 23.83
N GLU A 133 -8.12 0.66 23.91
CA GLU A 133 -7.88 -0.46 24.83
C GLU A 133 -8.00 -0.03 26.30
N ILE A 134 -7.45 1.13 26.67
CA ILE A 134 -7.58 1.69 28.02
C ILE A 134 -9.05 1.94 28.34
N ALA A 135 -9.81 2.54 27.41
CA ALA A 135 -11.20 2.90 27.62
C ALA A 135 -12.14 1.69 27.67
N PHE A 136 -11.93 0.69 26.81
CA PHE A 136 -12.83 -0.46 26.67
C PHE A 136 -12.34 -1.72 27.41
N GLY A 137 -11.14 -1.69 27.99
CA GLY A 137 -10.56 -2.79 28.75
C GLY A 137 -10.19 -4.04 27.92
N THR A 138 -10.30 -3.97 26.59
CA THR A 138 -10.01 -5.08 25.67
C THR A 138 -9.16 -4.58 24.49
N PRO A 139 -8.13 -5.34 24.06
CA PRO A 139 -7.29 -4.94 22.94
C PRO A 139 -8.06 -5.03 21.62
N ILE A 140 -8.22 -3.90 20.93
CA ILE A 140 -8.89 -3.82 19.64
C ILE A 140 -7.87 -3.48 18.55
N TRP A 141 -7.53 -4.48 17.74
CA TRP A 141 -6.55 -4.34 16.65
C TRP A 141 -7.13 -3.80 15.35
N ASN A 142 -8.43 -4.02 15.13
CA ASN A 142 -9.13 -3.61 13.93
C ASN A 142 -9.81 -2.26 14.15
N ILE A 143 -9.41 -1.26 13.36
CA ILE A 143 -9.96 0.09 13.46
C ILE A 143 -11.47 0.14 13.22
N VAL A 144 -12.02 -0.76 12.40
CA VAL A 144 -13.47 -0.85 12.14
C VAL A 144 -14.22 -1.22 13.42
N ASP A 145 -13.64 -2.09 14.25
CA ASP A 145 -14.23 -2.48 15.52
C ASP A 145 -14.17 -1.35 16.55
N VAL A 146 -13.16 -0.48 16.49
CA VAL A 146 -13.11 0.76 17.28
C VAL A 146 -14.23 1.72 16.86
N ILE A 147 -14.46 1.88 15.56
CA ILE A 147 -15.49 2.77 15.02
C ILE A 147 -16.90 2.29 15.41
N ASN A 148 -17.13 0.98 15.45
CA ASN A 148 -18.39 0.40 15.91
C ASN A 148 -18.71 0.70 17.38
N ARG A 149 -17.77 1.25 18.15
CA ARG A 149 -17.99 1.73 19.52
C ARG A 149 -18.43 3.19 19.60
N PHE A 150 -18.58 3.89 18.48
CA PHE A 150 -19.05 5.27 18.48
C PHE A 150 -20.54 5.34 18.79
N ASP A 151 -20.96 6.35 19.56
CA ASP A 151 -22.37 6.51 19.94
C ASP A 151 -23.25 7.00 18.78
N SER A 152 -22.65 7.65 17.77
CA SER A 152 -23.39 8.26 16.67
C SER A 152 -23.29 7.45 15.37
N THR A 153 -24.43 6.92 14.91
CA THR A 153 -24.54 6.23 13.61
C THR A 153 -24.09 7.11 12.45
N PHE A 154 -24.31 8.42 12.53
CA PHE A 154 -23.85 9.37 11.50
C PHE A 154 -22.33 9.47 11.48
N ALA A 155 -21.69 9.52 12.65
CA ALA A 155 -20.23 9.52 12.76
C ALA A 155 -19.64 8.20 12.23
N ILE A 156 -20.24 7.06 12.58
CA ILE A 156 -19.85 5.74 12.05
C ILE A 156 -19.91 5.75 10.52
N ALA A 157 -21.05 6.15 9.94
CA ALA A 157 -21.22 6.17 8.50
C ALA A 157 -20.20 7.09 7.79
N GLY A 158 -19.94 8.27 8.35
CA GLY A 158 -18.95 9.22 7.82
C GLY A 158 -17.52 8.66 7.86
N VAL A 159 -17.08 8.12 9.00
CA VAL A 159 -15.73 7.55 9.14
C VAL A 159 -15.55 6.32 8.25
N VAL A 160 -16.51 5.40 8.23
CA VAL A 160 -16.47 4.21 7.36
C VAL A 160 -16.41 4.61 5.89
N LEU A 161 -17.17 5.62 5.47
CA LEU A 161 -17.12 6.13 4.10
C LEU A 161 -15.71 6.65 3.74
N VAL A 162 -15.10 7.45 4.62
CA VAL A 162 -13.74 7.98 4.40
C VAL A 162 -12.71 6.86 4.35
N ILE A 163 -12.81 5.84 5.22
CA ILE A 163 -11.91 4.68 5.20
C ILE A 163 -12.08 3.86 3.92
N CYS A 164 -13.32 3.61 3.49
CA CYS A 164 -13.61 2.92 2.23
C CYS A 164 -13.00 3.68 1.03
N LEU A 165 -13.24 4.99 0.96
CA LEU A 165 -12.69 5.83 -0.11
C LEU A 165 -11.15 5.85 -0.06
N SER A 166 -10.56 5.96 1.13
CA SER A 166 -9.10 5.90 1.34
C SER A 166 -8.52 4.58 0.82
N THR A 167 -9.19 3.47 1.13
CA THR A 167 -8.79 2.13 0.68
C THR A 167 -8.85 2.02 -0.85
N ILE A 168 -9.91 2.55 -1.48
CA ILE A 168 -10.01 2.61 -2.96
C ILE A 168 -8.85 3.42 -3.53
N SER A 169 -8.59 4.61 -2.98
CA SER A 169 -7.54 5.50 -3.49
C SER A 169 -6.15 4.88 -3.38
N ALA A 170 -5.82 4.28 -2.23
CA ALA A 170 -4.55 3.61 -2.02
C ALA A 170 -4.38 2.41 -2.96
N ASN A 171 -5.43 1.60 -3.13
CA ASN A 171 -5.40 0.44 -4.02
C ASN A 171 -5.22 0.84 -5.50
N LEU A 172 -5.86 1.93 -5.92
CA LEU A 172 -5.78 2.43 -7.28
C LEU A 172 -4.37 2.90 -7.65
N VAL A 173 -3.75 3.71 -6.80
CA VAL A 173 -2.40 4.27 -7.02
C VAL A 173 -1.31 3.24 -6.77
N GLY A 174 -1.43 2.47 -5.68
CA GLY A 174 -0.38 1.55 -5.23
C GLY A 174 -0.35 0.21 -5.95
N ASN A 175 -1.51 -0.31 -6.39
CA ASN A 175 -1.61 -1.67 -6.90
C ASN A 175 -2.12 -1.72 -8.35
N LEU A 176 -3.22 -1.02 -8.64
CA LEU A 176 -3.90 -1.16 -9.93
C LEU A 176 -3.14 -0.50 -11.07
N ILE A 177 -2.67 0.73 -10.88
CA ILE A 177 -1.89 1.47 -11.88
C ILE A 177 -0.58 0.72 -12.20
N PRO A 178 0.24 0.33 -11.21
CA PRO A 178 1.43 -0.49 -11.46
C PRO A 178 1.14 -1.80 -12.18
N ALA A 179 0.16 -2.58 -11.71
CA ALA A 179 -0.18 -3.86 -12.33
C ALA A 179 -0.64 -3.67 -13.79
N GLY A 180 -1.40 -2.60 -14.07
CA GLY A 180 -1.80 -2.25 -15.43
C GLY A 180 -0.62 -1.97 -16.35
N TYR A 181 0.33 -1.14 -15.92
CA TYR A 181 1.53 -0.82 -16.71
C TYR A 181 2.48 -2.02 -16.87
N GLN A 182 2.60 -2.86 -15.85
CA GLN A 182 3.38 -4.09 -15.91
C GLN A 182 2.81 -5.06 -16.95
N LEU A 183 1.48 -5.24 -17.00
CA LEU A 183 0.85 -6.10 -18.01
C LEU A 183 0.95 -5.55 -19.43
N VAL A 184 0.88 -4.22 -19.60
CA VAL A 184 1.14 -3.57 -20.90
C VAL A 184 2.59 -3.82 -21.34
N SER A 185 3.55 -3.69 -20.43
CA SER A 185 4.97 -3.95 -20.74
C SER A 185 5.19 -5.43 -21.07
N LEU A 186 4.54 -6.34 -20.34
CA LEU A 186 4.60 -7.78 -20.60
C LEU A 186 3.99 -8.16 -21.95
N SER A 187 2.91 -7.50 -22.38
CA SER A 187 2.23 -7.85 -23.62
C SER A 187 3.08 -7.61 -24.87
N GLN A 188 4.02 -6.67 -24.79
CA GLN A 188 4.99 -6.40 -25.86
C GLN A 188 5.87 -7.61 -26.16
N LEU A 189 6.19 -8.45 -25.16
CA LEU A 189 6.95 -9.69 -25.37
C LEU A 189 6.18 -10.70 -26.23
N PHE A 190 4.85 -10.62 -26.25
CA PHE A 190 3.97 -11.48 -27.03
C PHE A 190 3.49 -10.82 -28.33
N ASN A 191 4.13 -9.72 -28.76
CA ASN A 191 3.73 -8.93 -29.92
C ASN A 191 2.25 -8.48 -29.84
N LYS A 192 1.74 -8.22 -28.63
CA LYS A 192 0.38 -7.70 -28.41
C LYS A 192 0.46 -6.29 -27.86
N GLU A 193 -0.24 -5.37 -28.49
CA GLU A 193 -0.39 -4.00 -28.00
C GLU A 193 -1.62 -3.91 -27.09
N LEU A 194 -1.39 -3.99 -25.77
CA LEU A 194 -2.42 -3.69 -24.79
C LEU A 194 -2.37 -2.21 -24.43
N HIS A 195 -3.54 -1.60 -24.33
CA HIS A 195 -3.66 -0.29 -23.70
C HIS A 195 -3.78 -0.45 -22.17
N PHE A 196 -3.43 0.60 -21.44
CA PHE A 196 -3.51 0.65 -19.97
C PHE A 196 -4.85 0.14 -19.42
N LYS A 197 -5.98 0.57 -20.01
CA LYS A 197 -7.32 0.14 -19.56
C LYS A 197 -7.48 -1.38 -19.63
N THR A 198 -7.06 -2.00 -20.73
CA THR A 198 -7.13 -3.45 -20.91
C THR A 198 -6.19 -4.17 -19.95
N GLY A 199 -4.96 -3.68 -19.78
CA GLY A 199 -4.00 -4.22 -18.81
C GLY A 199 -4.55 -4.17 -17.38
N ALA A 200 -5.08 -3.02 -16.95
CA ALA A 200 -5.65 -2.85 -15.61
C ALA A 200 -6.88 -3.73 -15.36
N ILE A 201 -7.75 -3.92 -16.36
CA ILE A 201 -8.90 -4.85 -16.26
C ILE A 201 -8.40 -6.30 -16.11
N ILE A 202 -7.42 -6.73 -16.91
CA ILE A 202 -6.85 -8.07 -16.79
C ILE A 202 -6.24 -8.28 -15.40
N ALA A 203 -5.47 -7.31 -14.89
CA ALA A 203 -4.92 -7.36 -13.54
C ALA A 203 -6.02 -7.51 -12.47
N ALA A 204 -7.10 -6.73 -12.56
CA ALA A 204 -8.21 -6.78 -11.62
C ALA A 204 -8.94 -8.13 -11.63
N VAL A 205 -9.09 -8.74 -12.81
CA VAL A 205 -9.68 -10.07 -12.97
C VAL A 205 -8.76 -11.15 -12.40
N ILE A 206 -7.46 -11.11 -12.70
CA ILE A 206 -6.48 -12.05 -12.12
C ILE A 206 -6.49 -11.95 -10.59
N ALA A 207 -6.50 -10.73 -10.05
CA ALA A 207 -6.55 -10.50 -8.60
C ALA A 207 -7.79 -11.14 -7.95
N LEU A 208 -8.95 -11.12 -8.63
CA LEU A 208 -10.17 -11.79 -8.16
C LEU A 208 -9.99 -13.33 -8.11
N PHE A 209 -9.31 -13.90 -9.11
CA PHE A 209 -9.03 -15.34 -9.19
C PHE A 209 -7.89 -15.82 -8.27
N LEU A 210 -7.14 -14.91 -7.65
CA LEU A 210 -6.18 -15.27 -6.59
C LEU A 210 -6.85 -15.53 -5.23
N PHE A 211 -8.19 -15.50 -5.18
CA PHE A 211 -8.98 -15.80 -3.97
C PHE A 211 -8.50 -15.02 -2.73
N PRO A 212 -8.46 -13.66 -2.79
CA PRO A 212 -7.85 -12.85 -1.73
C PRO A 212 -8.46 -13.10 -0.34
N TRP A 213 -9.74 -13.47 -0.28
CA TRP A 213 -10.42 -13.83 0.97
C TRP A 213 -9.84 -15.07 1.66
N LYS A 214 -9.16 -15.96 0.93
CA LYS A 214 -8.42 -17.09 1.51
C LYS A 214 -7.08 -16.66 2.09
N LEU A 215 -6.42 -15.69 1.46
CA LEU A 215 -5.20 -15.09 1.98
C LEU A 215 -5.46 -14.28 3.28
N MET A 216 -6.67 -13.71 3.41
CA MET A 216 -7.09 -12.93 4.58
C MET A 216 -7.85 -13.74 5.64
N GLU A 217 -7.85 -15.07 5.58
CA GLU A 217 -8.66 -15.90 6.49
C GLU A 217 -8.15 -15.86 7.94
N ASN A 218 -6.84 -15.71 8.15
CA ASN A 218 -6.23 -15.57 9.47
C ASN A 218 -4.87 -14.85 9.39
N ALA A 219 -4.33 -14.45 10.55
CA ALA A 219 -3.06 -13.73 10.64
C ALA A 219 -1.88 -14.51 10.05
N THR A 220 -1.83 -15.83 10.26
CA THR A 220 -0.76 -16.69 9.73
C THR A 220 -0.72 -16.66 8.20
N SER A 221 -1.87 -16.74 7.53
CA SER A 221 -1.98 -16.62 6.07
C SER A 221 -1.51 -15.26 5.56
N ILE A 222 -1.83 -14.17 6.28
CA ILE A 222 -1.40 -12.82 5.94
C ILE A 222 0.13 -12.71 6.02
N TYR A 223 0.73 -13.14 7.14
CA TYR A 223 2.18 -13.09 7.31
C TYR A 223 2.91 -13.99 6.31
N ALA A 224 2.37 -15.18 6.02
CA ALA A 224 2.95 -16.08 5.02
C ALA A 224 2.97 -15.43 3.63
N PHE A 225 1.87 -14.78 3.23
CA PHE A 225 1.79 -14.05 1.96
C PHE A 225 2.78 -12.88 1.90
N LEU A 226 2.84 -12.05 2.94
CA LEU A 226 3.79 -10.92 3.00
C LEU A 226 5.24 -11.38 2.93
N ASN A 227 5.59 -12.46 3.63
CA ASN A 227 6.92 -13.05 3.59
C ASN A 227 7.25 -13.59 2.19
N PHE A 228 6.30 -14.26 1.55
CA PHE A 228 6.47 -14.75 0.18
C PHE A 228 6.72 -13.60 -0.82
N VAL A 229 5.91 -12.54 -0.76
CA VAL A 229 6.08 -11.35 -1.60
C VAL A 229 7.44 -10.69 -1.33
N GLY A 230 7.80 -10.47 -0.07
CA GLY A 230 9.07 -9.88 0.31
C GLY A 230 10.28 -10.71 -0.14
N ALA A 231 10.20 -12.04 -0.03
CA ALA A 231 11.26 -12.96 -0.46
C ALA A 231 11.50 -12.92 -1.97
N ILE A 232 10.49 -12.63 -2.78
CA ILE A 232 10.64 -12.51 -4.24
C ILE A 232 11.07 -11.10 -4.65
N LEU A 233 10.41 -10.07 -4.12
CA LEU A 233 10.63 -8.69 -4.56
C LEU A 233 11.89 -8.05 -3.97
N GLY A 234 12.34 -8.52 -2.79
CA GLY A 234 13.58 -8.06 -2.17
C GLY A 234 14.81 -8.28 -3.08
N PRO A 235 15.08 -9.53 -3.52
CA PRO A 235 16.17 -9.82 -4.45
C PRO A 235 16.05 -9.07 -5.78
N VAL A 236 14.85 -8.96 -6.35
CA VAL A 236 14.62 -8.18 -7.59
C VAL A 236 15.04 -6.73 -7.41
N THR A 237 14.61 -6.09 -6.32
CA THR A 237 15.00 -4.72 -5.98
C THR A 237 16.50 -4.60 -5.81
N GLY A 238 17.12 -5.54 -5.11
CA GLY A 238 18.58 -5.56 -4.87
C GLY A 238 19.38 -5.66 -6.18
N ILE A 239 18.99 -6.56 -7.08
CA ILE A 239 19.61 -6.71 -8.41
C ILE A 239 19.47 -5.43 -9.22
N MET A 240 18.27 -4.83 -9.27
CA MET A 240 18.03 -3.58 -9.99
C MET A 240 18.91 -2.44 -9.46
N MET A 241 19.01 -2.31 -8.13
CA MET A 241 19.87 -1.30 -7.51
C MET A 241 21.34 -1.56 -7.79
N ALA A 242 21.78 -2.82 -7.72
CA ALA A 242 23.17 -3.18 -7.96
C ALA A 242 23.60 -2.94 -9.41
N ASP A 243 22.76 -3.33 -10.37
CA ASP A 243 22.97 -3.06 -11.79
C ASP A 243 23.08 -1.55 -12.05
N TYR A 244 22.13 -0.77 -11.51
CA TYR A 244 22.11 0.68 -11.74
C TYR A 244 23.28 1.42 -11.07
N TYR A 245 23.55 1.18 -9.78
CA TYR A 245 24.53 1.96 -9.02
C TYR A 245 25.96 1.43 -9.11
N PHE A 246 26.16 0.11 -9.11
CA PHE A 246 27.50 -0.47 -9.03
C PHE A 246 28.03 -0.93 -10.39
N ILE A 247 27.21 -1.63 -11.19
CA ILE A 247 27.65 -2.16 -12.50
C ILE A 247 27.69 -1.05 -13.54
N ARG A 248 26.57 -0.33 -13.72
CA ARG A 248 26.41 0.69 -14.76
C ARG A 248 26.73 2.10 -14.29
N GLN A 249 26.98 2.29 -12.99
CA GLN A 249 27.37 3.58 -12.40
C GLN A 249 26.44 4.75 -12.83
N ARG A 250 25.12 4.48 -12.86
CA ARG A 250 24.06 5.40 -13.26
C ARG A 250 24.06 5.80 -14.75
N GLN A 251 24.80 5.10 -15.60
CA GLN A 251 24.85 5.34 -17.04
C GLN A 251 23.94 4.35 -17.77
N PHE A 252 22.81 4.87 -18.29
CA PHE A 252 21.91 4.13 -19.18
C PHE A 252 21.85 4.81 -20.54
N ASN A 253 22.10 4.05 -21.60
CA ASN A 253 21.80 4.46 -22.95
C ASN A 253 20.31 4.21 -23.24
N LEU A 254 19.50 5.27 -23.21
CA LEU A 254 18.05 5.19 -23.45
C LEU A 254 17.70 4.91 -24.92
N ASN A 255 18.59 5.25 -25.86
CA ASN A 255 18.35 5.08 -27.28
C ASN A 255 18.33 3.59 -27.65
N THR A 256 19.24 2.81 -27.06
CA THR A 256 19.34 1.38 -27.32
C THR A 256 18.46 0.53 -26.42
N LEU A 257 17.84 1.11 -25.37
CA LEU A 257 17.05 0.36 -24.38
C LEU A 257 15.86 -0.40 -24.98
N TYR A 258 15.27 0.13 -26.04
CA TYR A 258 14.13 -0.47 -26.74
C TYR A 258 14.53 -1.20 -28.02
N GLU A 259 15.83 -1.34 -28.30
CA GLU A 259 16.34 -1.98 -29.51
C GLU A 259 16.63 -3.47 -29.28
N PRO A 260 16.14 -4.38 -30.15
CA PRO A 260 16.38 -5.83 -30.05
C PRO A 260 17.85 -6.26 -30.19
N LYS A 261 18.77 -5.37 -30.56
CA LYS A 261 20.21 -5.66 -30.75
C LYS A 261 21.10 -4.83 -29.84
N SER A 262 20.56 -4.36 -28.72
CA SER A 262 21.32 -3.58 -27.75
C SER A 262 22.13 -4.45 -26.80
N ASP A 263 23.04 -3.80 -26.07
CA ASP A 263 23.77 -4.41 -24.95
C ASP A 263 22.84 -4.92 -23.83
N TYR A 264 21.55 -4.55 -23.87
CA TYR A 264 20.52 -5.02 -22.94
C TYR A 264 19.79 -6.28 -23.43
N TYR A 265 20.01 -6.72 -24.67
CA TYR A 265 19.35 -7.90 -25.22
C TYR A 265 19.94 -9.21 -24.69
N PHE A 266 21.20 -9.22 -24.27
CA PHE A 266 21.90 -10.39 -23.72
C PHE A 266 21.64 -11.68 -24.56
N LEU A 267 21.42 -12.82 -23.90
CA LEU A 267 21.16 -14.10 -24.56
C LEU A 267 19.66 -14.24 -24.82
N LYS A 268 19.22 -13.88 -26.04
CA LYS A 268 17.80 -13.96 -26.48
C LYS A 268 16.83 -13.22 -25.55
N GLY A 269 17.22 -12.07 -25.00
CA GLY A 269 16.43 -11.29 -24.05
C GLY A 269 16.69 -11.63 -22.57
N PHE A 270 17.56 -12.59 -22.26
CA PHE A 270 17.83 -13.03 -20.88
C PHE A 270 19.29 -12.78 -20.47
N ASN A 271 19.47 -12.11 -19.34
CA ASN A 271 20.76 -12.02 -18.67
C ASN A 271 20.95 -13.24 -17.75
N VAL A 272 21.81 -14.18 -18.17
CA VAL A 272 22.12 -15.42 -17.43
C VAL A 272 23.32 -15.28 -16.48
N ARG A 273 23.89 -14.07 -16.35
CA ARG A 273 25.13 -13.81 -15.58
C ARG A 273 24.89 -12.99 -14.30
N LEU A 274 23.72 -13.14 -13.69
CA LEU A 274 23.38 -12.53 -12.40
C LEU A 274 23.27 -13.60 -11.31
#